data_AF-A0A938PCX5-F1
#
_entry.id   AF-A0A938PCX5-F1
#
_cell.length_a   1.000
_cell.length_b   1.000
_cell.length_c   1.000
_cell.angle_alpha   90.00
_cell.angle_beta   90.00
_cell.angle_gamma   90.00
#
_symmetry.space_group_name_H-M   'P 1'
#
loop_
_entity.id
_entity.type
_entity.pdbx_description
1 polymer ?
#
loop_
_entity_poly.entity_id
_entity_poly.type
_entity_poly.pdbx_seq_one_letter_code
_entity_poly.pdbx_strand_id
1 'polypeptide(L)'
;MAHESQIKNEEPSVPIRDGIISILESIQADHGYLPISELKKVAEETGKSLVDIYGVATFYKSFSLKPRGKHLVCVCLGTACHVRGGPNIQKEFEAQLGIHAGDTTKNNKFTLETVACLGACALGPIVVSDGHYFSKVASRKVKQIIKQTNEGLDRFEIKTDERIFPLEISCARCNHSLMDSEHKIDGHPSIKLTLSFERKHGWGRLSSLYGSFNIESEYEITTGVICNFFCPFCHAELRGGSPCPECGSLTVPMIVRGGGMIQICSKRGCRWHMLDITGINY
;
A
#
# COMPACT_ATOMS: atom_id res chain seq x y z
N MET A 1 32.88 -47.25 2.04
CA MET A 1 32.86 -46.10 2.98
C MET A 1 32.03 -45.02 2.33
N ALA A 2 30.95 -44.67 3.02
CA ALA A 2 29.87 -43.84 2.53
C ALA A 2 30.17 -42.34 2.62
N HIS A 3 29.34 -41.58 1.90
CA HIS A 3 28.94 -40.19 2.06
C HIS A 3 29.71 -39.06 1.35
N GLU A 4 29.16 -38.72 0.18
CA GLU A 4 28.95 -37.36 -0.34
C GLU A 4 28.14 -36.47 0.62
N SER A 5 28.40 -35.16 0.58
CA SER A 5 27.44 -34.03 0.67
C SER A 5 28.23 -32.72 0.58
N GLN A 6 28.33 -32.03 -0.55
CA GLN A 6 27.33 -31.10 -1.14
C GLN A 6 26.65 -30.19 -0.11
N ILE A 7 27.20 -28.98 0.03
CA ILE A 7 26.55 -27.83 0.68
C ILE A 7 25.61 -27.20 -0.36
N LYS A 8 24.31 -27.26 -0.10
CA LYS A 8 23.25 -26.67 -0.94
C LYS A 8 22.98 -25.22 -0.52
N ASN A 9 22.75 -24.40 -1.54
CA ASN A 9 22.19 -23.05 -1.47
C ASN A 9 20.76 -23.08 -0.90
N GLU A 10 20.42 -22.11 -0.05
CA GLU A 10 19.04 -21.78 0.33
C GLU A 10 18.77 -20.31 -0.02
N GLU A 11 18.24 -20.08 -1.22
CA GLU A 11 17.49 -18.87 -1.55
C GLU A 11 16.00 -19.15 -1.33
N PRO A 12 15.21 -18.17 -0.85
CA PRO A 12 13.82 -18.41 -0.45
C PRO A 12 12.96 -18.72 -1.68
N SER A 13 12.41 -19.94 -1.69
CA SER A 13 11.53 -20.46 -2.72
C SER A 13 10.15 -19.78 -2.67
N VAL A 14 9.90 -18.92 -3.65
CA VAL A 14 8.55 -18.40 -3.93
C VAL A 14 7.63 -19.60 -4.27
N PRO A 15 6.44 -19.74 -3.66
CA PRO A 15 5.59 -20.91 -3.86
C PRO A 15 5.17 -21.06 -5.32
N ILE A 16 5.53 -22.18 -5.94
CA ILE A 16 5.23 -22.53 -7.33
C ILE A 16 3.76 -22.96 -7.44
N ARG A 17 2.82 -22.02 -7.39
CA ARG A 17 1.43 -22.25 -7.83
C ARG A 17 0.78 -21.10 -8.61
N ASP A 18 1.52 -20.04 -8.92
CA ASP A 18 0.95 -18.87 -9.59
C ASP A 18 1.52 -18.66 -10.99
N GLY A 19 0.64 -18.37 -11.95
CA GLY A 19 0.95 -18.36 -13.39
C GLY A 19 2.00 -17.32 -13.79
N ILE A 20 2.47 -17.41 -15.03
CA ILE A 20 3.44 -16.49 -15.65
C ILE A 20 3.11 -15.00 -15.40
N ILE A 21 1.82 -14.65 -15.27
CA ILE A 21 1.35 -13.29 -14.95
C ILE A 21 1.90 -12.81 -13.60
N SER A 22 1.78 -13.61 -12.53
CA SER A 22 2.22 -13.23 -11.18
C SER A 22 3.74 -13.04 -11.08
N ILE A 23 4.50 -13.84 -11.83
CA ILE A 23 5.95 -13.68 -11.95
C ILE A 23 6.28 -12.35 -12.63
N LEU A 24 5.62 -12.03 -13.74
CA LEU A 24 5.80 -10.76 -14.45
C LEU A 24 5.34 -9.55 -13.61
N GLU A 25 4.28 -9.68 -12.82
CA GLU A 25 3.83 -8.65 -11.89
C GLU A 25 4.90 -8.34 -10.84
N SER A 26 5.54 -9.38 -10.30
CA SER A 26 6.61 -9.23 -9.31
C SER A 26 7.83 -8.52 -9.90
N ILE A 27 8.29 -8.96 -11.07
CA ILE A 27 9.42 -8.31 -11.78
C ILE A 27 9.10 -6.84 -12.08
N GLN A 28 7.89 -6.55 -12.54
CA GLN A 28 7.50 -5.17 -12.82
C GLN A 28 7.38 -4.32 -11.55
N ALA A 29 6.95 -4.90 -10.42
CA ALA A 29 6.93 -4.19 -9.15
C ALA A 29 8.34 -3.77 -8.71
N ASP A 30 9.32 -4.64 -8.91
CA ASP A 30 10.71 -4.39 -8.53
C ASP A 30 11.43 -3.43 -9.48
N HIS A 31 11.22 -3.57 -10.79
CA HIS A 31 11.95 -2.83 -11.81
C HIS A 31 11.19 -1.64 -12.41
N GLY A 32 9.87 -1.55 -12.20
CA GLY A 32 8.98 -0.56 -12.83
C GLY A 32 8.64 -0.85 -14.31
N TYR A 33 9.25 -1.87 -14.89
CA TYR A 33 9.03 -2.40 -16.23
C TYR A 33 9.50 -3.86 -16.28
N LEU A 34 9.47 -4.50 -17.45
CA LEU A 34 9.95 -5.86 -17.68
C LEU A 34 11.27 -5.84 -18.48
N PRO A 35 12.44 -5.89 -17.81
CA PRO A 35 13.72 -5.96 -18.50
C PRO A 35 13.87 -7.28 -19.25
N ILE A 36 14.48 -7.23 -20.44
CA ILE A 36 14.74 -8.44 -21.24
C ILE A 36 15.61 -9.46 -20.50
N SER A 37 16.51 -9.02 -19.62
CA SER A 37 17.34 -9.89 -18.79
C SER A 37 16.50 -10.73 -17.84
N GLU A 38 15.50 -10.12 -17.19
CA GLU A 38 14.62 -10.83 -16.26
C GLU A 38 13.67 -11.77 -17.01
N LEU A 39 13.12 -11.34 -18.16
CA LEU A 39 12.28 -12.22 -18.99
C LEU A 39 13.02 -13.48 -19.46
N LYS A 40 14.33 -13.39 -19.73
CA LYS A 40 15.17 -14.54 -20.07
C LYS A 40 15.33 -15.51 -18.90
N LYS A 41 15.59 -14.99 -17.69
CA LYS A 41 15.65 -15.82 -16.47
C LYS A 41 14.34 -16.56 -16.25
N VAL A 42 13.20 -15.87 -16.39
CA VAL A 42 11.87 -16.50 -16.28
C VAL A 42 11.69 -17.60 -17.32
N ALA A 43 12.16 -17.41 -18.55
CA ALA A 43 12.11 -18.45 -19.58
C ALA A 43 12.90 -19.71 -19.18
N GLU A 44 14.11 -19.51 -18.65
CA GLU A 44 14.99 -20.58 -18.18
C GLU A 44 14.40 -21.34 -16.98
N GLU A 45 13.86 -20.61 -16.00
CA GLU A 45 13.31 -21.20 -14.77
C GLU A 45 11.96 -21.88 -14.97
N THR A 46 11.11 -21.34 -15.85
CA THR A 46 9.75 -21.87 -16.08
C THR A 46 9.69 -22.88 -17.23
N GLY A 47 10.77 -23.02 -18.00
CA GLY A 47 10.82 -23.85 -19.21
C GLY A 47 9.92 -23.36 -20.35
N LYS A 48 9.39 -22.13 -20.27
CA LYS A 48 8.56 -21.52 -21.32
C LYS A 48 9.41 -20.82 -22.36
N SER A 49 8.93 -20.76 -23.60
CA SER A 49 9.64 -20.01 -24.64
C SER A 49 9.59 -18.50 -24.34
N LEU A 50 10.67 -17.79 -24.65
CA LEU A 50 10.71 -16.34 -24.50
C LEU A 50 9.60 -15.66 -25.33
N VAL A 51 9.24 -16.24 -26.48
CA VAL A 51 8.16 -15.76 -27.35
C VAL A 51 6.81 -15.80 -26.63
N ASP A 52 6.49 -16.88 -25.92
CA ASP A 52 5.25 -17.00 -25.16
C ASP A 52 5.18 -15.96 -24.04
N ILE A 53 6.31 -15.74 -23.36
CA ILE A 53 6.43 -14.75 -22.29
C ILE A 53 6.22 -13.33 -22.84
N TYR A 54 6.85 -12.99 -23.98
CA TYR A 54 6.60 -11.74 -24.67
C TYR A 54 5.15 -11.61 -25.14
N GLY A 55 4.53 -12.70 -25.59
CA GLY A 55 3.12 -12.74 -25.95
C GLY A 55 2.24 -12.31 -24.78
N VAL A 56 2.49 -12.85 -23.58
CA VAL A 56 1.77 -12.44 -22.36
C VAL A 56 2.08 -10.99 -21.98
N ALA A 57 3.35 -10.61 -21.97
CA ALA A 57 3.80 -9.27 -21.58
C ALA A 57 3.26 -8.16 -22.51
N THR A 58 3.04 -8.46 -23.79
CA THR A 58 2.46 -7.51 -24.76
C THR A 58 0.95 -7.55 -24.81
N PHE A 59 0.33 -8.67 -24.43
CA PHE A 59 -1.13 -8.82 -24.39
C PHE A 59 -1.78 -7.98 -23.29
N TYR A 60 -1.20 -7.96 -22.08
CA TYR A 60 -1.73 -7.21 -20.96
C TYR A 60 -1.16 -5.78 -20.92
N LYS A 61 -2.04 -4.79 -21.08
CA LYS A 61 -1.67 -3.36 -21.04
C LYS A 61 -1.07 -2.90 -19.70
N SER A 62 -1.30 -3.65 -18.62
CA SER A 62 -0.69 -3.38 -17.31
C SER A 62 0.82 -3.58 -17.32
N PHE A 63 1.35 -4.45 -18.18
CA PHE A 63 2.78 -4.68 -18.34
C PHE A 63 3.42 -3.66 -19.28
N SER A 64 4.65 -3.26 -18.95
CA SER A 64 5.48 -2.40 -19.78
C SER A 64 6.83 -3.04 -20.04
N LEU A 65 7.19 -3.14 -21.32
CA LEU A 65 8.54 -3.52 -21.75
C LEU A 65 9.50 -2.32 -21.79
N LYS A 66 8.98 -1.10 -21.64
CA LYS A 66 9.76 0.13 -21.64
C LYS A 66 9.88 0.68 -20.22
N PRO A 67 11.02 1.29 -19.86
CA PRO A 67 11.16 1.97 -18.57
C PRO A 67 10.05 2.99 -18.35
N ARG A 68 9.35 2.84 -17.23
CA ARG A 68 8.40 3.83 -16.73
C ARG A 68 9.12 4.78 -15.76
N GLY A 69 8.63 6.00 -15.68
CA GLY A 69 9.04 6.96 -14.68
C GLY A 69 8.55 6.53 -13.30
N LYS A 70 9.06 7.21 -12.26
CA LYS A 70 8.67 6.98 -10.86
C LYS A 70 7.15 7.05 -10.64
N HIS A 71 6.47 7.92 -11.38
CA HIS A 71 5.04 8.18 -11.27
C HIS A 71 4.34 7.84 -12.60
N LEU A 72 3.28 7.03 -12.53
CA LEU A 72 2.45 6.68 -13.67
C LEU A 72 1.13 7.44 -13.58
N VAL A 73 0.87 8.31 -14.57
CA VAL A 73 -0.39 9.03 -14.72
C VAL A 73 -1.15 8.47 -15.91
N CYS A 74 -2.39 8.05 -15.68
CA CYS A 74 -3.26 7.48 -16.70
C CYS A 74 -4.56 8.28 -16.84
N VAL A 75 -4.81 8.83 -18.03
CA VAL A 75 -6.03 9.59 -18.34
C VAL A 75 -7.06 8.68 -19.01
N CYS A 76 -8.29 8.66 -18.48
CA CYS A 76 -9.39 7.92 -19.09
C CYS A 76 -9.93 8.66 -20.32
N LEU A 77 -9.93 7.97 -21.46
CA LEU A 77 -10.47 8.44 -22.73
C LEU A 77 -11.66 7.62 -23.21
N GLY A 78 -12.32 6.88 -22.31
CA GLY A 78 -13.57 6.19 -22.63
C GLY A 78 -14.68 7.14 -22.99
N THR A 79 -15.68 6.65 -23.72
CA THR A 79 -16.74 7.47 -24.34
C THR A 79 -17.28 8.55 -23.40
N ALA A 80 -17.64 8.20 -22.16
CA ALA A 80 -18.15 9.14 -21.17
C ALA A 80 -17.11 10.20 -20.74
N CYS A 81 -15.85 9.81 -20.54
CA CYS A 81 -14.78 10.76 -20.20
C CYS A 81 -14.38 11.61 -21.41
N HIS A 82 -14.40 11.03 -22.61
CA HIS A 82 -14.08 11.69 -23.86
C HIS A 82 -15.00 12.89 -24.10
N VAL A 83 -16.32 12.66 -24.06
CA VAL A 83 -17.32 13.73 -24.27
C VAL A 83 -17.33 14.77 -23.14
N ARG A 84 -16.87 14.41 -21.93
CA ARG A 84 -16.75 15.32 -20.78
C ARG A 84 -15.42 16.09 -20.74
N GLY A 85 -14.61 16.03 -21.80
CA GLY A 85 -13.37 16.80 -21.90
C GLY A 85 -12.09 16.07 -21.53
N GLY A 86 -12.09 14.72 -21.48
CA GLY A 86 -10.90 13.89 -21.31
C GLY A 86 -9.72 14.26 -22.21
N PRO A 87 -9.92 14.51 -23.52
CA PRO A 87 -8.84 14.96 -24.41
C PRO A 87 -8.22 16.29 -23.99
N ASN A 88 -9.01 17.21 -23.44
CA ASN A 88 -8.49 18.49 -22.95
C ASN A 88 -7.67 18.31 -21.66
N ILE A 89 -8.01 17.32 -20.83
CA ILE A 89 -7.24 16.94 -19.65
C ILE A 89 -5.91 16.31 -20.07
N GLN A 90 -5.94 15.37 -21.03
CA GLN A 90 -4.72 14.78 -21.60
C GLN A 90 -3.78 15.87 -22.14
N LYS A 91 -4.29 16.77 -23.00
CA LYS A 91 -3.48 17.86 -23.57
C LYS A 91 -2.84 18.76 -22.50
N GLU A 92 -3.57 19.02 -21.43
CA GLU A 92 -3.03 19.81 -20.31
C GLU A 92 -1.90 19.05 -19.58
N PHE A 93 -2.02 17.72 -19.40
CA PHE A 93 -0.92 16.91 -18.86
C PHE A 93 0.30 16.93 -19.79
N GLU A 94 0.08 16.79 -21.09
CA GLU A 94 1.16 16.86 -22.09
C GLU A 94 1.88 18.22 -22.05
N ALA A 95 1.12 19.31 -21.95
CA ALA A 95 1.67 20.67 -21.85
C ALA A 95 2.45 20.90 -20.55
N GLN A 96 1.94 20.43 -19.41
CA GLN A 96 2.60 20.64 -18.11
C GLN A 96 3.84 19.75 -17.92
N LEU A 97 3.83 18.52 -18.46
CA LEU A 97 4.94 17.57 -18.34
C LEU A 97 5.95 17.66 -19.49
N GLY A 98 5.58 18.29 -20.61
CA GLY A 98 6.43 18.42 -21.79
C GLY A 98 6.69 17.09 -22.51
N ILE A 99 5.72 16.18 -22.49
CA ILE A 99 5.76 14.84 -23.11
C ILE A 99 4.41 14.53 -23.79
N HIS A 100 4.38 13.54 -24.67
CA HIS A 100 3.12 13.02 -25.23
C HIS A 100 2.58 11.82 -24.43
N ALA A 101 1.30 11.51 -24.58
CA ALA A 101 0.76 10.27 -24.06
C ALA A 101 1.47 9.05 -24.69
N GLY A 102 1.97 8.17 -23.83
CA GLY A 102 2.82 7.02 -24.16
C GLY A 102 4.29 7.23 -23.80
N ASP A 103 4.70 8.45 -23.47
CA ASP A 103 6.10 8.79 -23.19
C ASP A 103 6.39 8.94 -21.70
N THR A 104 7.69 8.86 -21.40
CA THR A 104 8.26 9.13 -20.08
C THR A 104 9.10 10.40 -20.15
N THR A 105 8.95 11.27 -19.15
CA THR A 105 9.78 12.47 -18.99
C THR A 105 11.28 12.16 -18.96
N LYS A 106 12.12 13.07 -19.48
CA LYS A 106 13.59 12.88 -19.59
C LYS A 106 14.29 12.62 -18.25
N ASN A 107 13.70 13.05 -17.15
CA ASN A 107 14.21 12.83 -15.79
C ASN A 107 13.66 11.55 -15.14
N ASN A 108 12.96 10.70 -15.90
CA ASN A 108 12.31 9.46 -15.45
C ASN A 108 11.38 9.67 -14.24
N LYS A 109 10.77 10.85 -14.09
CA LYS A 109 9.84 11.11 -12.97
C LYS A 109 8.41 10.73 -13.28
N PHE A 110 7.92 11.08 -14.46
CA PHE A 110 6.54 10.85 -14.88
C PHE A 110 6.47 10.07 -16.19
N THR A 111 5.55 9.13 -16.26
CA THR A 111 5.04 8.53 -17.49
C THR A 111 3.57 8.91 -17.64
N LEU A 112 3.20 9.41 -18.82
CA LEU A 112 1.81 9.74 -19.14
C LEU A 112 1.24 8.65 -20.05
N GLU A 113 0.16 8.00 -19.64
CA GLU A 113 -0.56 7.00 -20.43
C GLU A 113 -2.04 7.38 -20.60
N THR A 114 -2.69 6.74 -21.56
CA THR A 114 -4.14 6.83 -21.75
C THR A 114 -4.77 5.46 -21.76
N VAL A 115 -5.99 5.37 -21.22
CA VAL A 115 -6.77 4.13 -21.18
C VAL A 115 -8.15 4.34 -21.79
N ALA A 116 -8.63 3.32 -22.49
CA ALA A 116 -9.92 3.36 -23.15
C ALA A 116 -11.09 3.36 -22.16
N CYS A 117 -10.99 2.74 -20.99
CA CYS A 117 -12.04 2.82 -19.97
C CYS A 117 -11.49 2.41 -18.61
N LEU A 118 -11.98 3.06 -17.55
CA LEU A 118 -11.71 2.71 -16.14
C LEU A 118 -12.96 2.16 -15.41
N GLY A 119 -14.08 1.94 -16.13
CA GLY A 119 -15.31 1.37 -15.57
C GLY A 119 -16.13 2.29 -14.65
N ALA A 120 -15.60 3.44 -14.23
CA ALA A 120 -16.24 4.32 -13.24
C ALA A 120 -16.94 5.56 -13.86
N CYS A 121 -17.69 5.39 -14.95
CA CYS A 121 -18.26 6.49 -15.74
C CYS A 121 -19.06 7.54 -14.94
N ALA A 122 -19.70 7.17 -13.83
CA ALA A 122 -20.41 8.10 -12.94
C ALA A 122 -19.48 9.18 -12.34
N LEU A 123 -18.18 8.88 -12.21
CA LEU A 123 -17.16 9.74 -11.61
C LEU A 123 -16.34 10.52 -12.66
N GLY A 124 -16.58 10.30 -13.95
CA GLY A 124 -15.80 10.87 -15.04
C GLY A 124 -15.98 12.38 -15.24
N PRO A 125 -14.95 13.12 -15.70
CA PRO A 125 -13.64 12.63 -16.17
C PRO A 125 -12.72 12.11 -15.06
N ILE A 126 -12.01 11.01 -15.34
CA ILE A 126 -11.15 10.30 -14.37
C ILE A 126 -9.70 10.35 -14.82
N VAL A 127 -8.82 10.61 -13.85
CA VAL A 127 -7.38 10.43 -13.97
C VAL A 127 -6.93 9.52 -12.84
N VAL A 128 -6.03 8.58 -13.12
CA VAL A 128 -5.38 7.76 -12.10
C VAL A 128 -3.91 8.15 -12.05
N SER A 129 -3.37 8.37 -10.86
CA SER A 129 -1.92 8.58 -10.67
C SER A 129 -1.43 7.65 -9.59
N ASP A 130 -0.46 6.78 -9.87
CA ASP A 130 0.09 5.80 -8.91
C ASP A 130 -1.02 5.05 -8.14
N GLY A 131 -2.02 4.54 -8.87
CA GLY A 131 -3.17 3.83 -8.30
C GLY A 131 -4.26 4.72 -7.65
N HIS A 132 -4.00 6.01 -7.45
CA HIS A 132 -4.97 6.94 -6.85
C HIS A 132 -5.94 7.50 -7.89
N TYR A 133 -7.24 7.39 -7.62
CA TYR A 133 -8.30 7.86 -8.49
C TYR A 133 -8.66 9.33 -8.21
N PHE A 134 -8.56 10.16 -9.24
CA PHE A 134 -9.06 11.53 -9.25
C PHE A 134 -10.35 11.58 -10.07
N SER A 135 -11.44 11.95 -9.42
CA SER A 135 -12.77 12.05 -10.05
C SER A 135 -13.13 13.49 -10.42
N LYS A 136 -14.06 13.64 -11.37
CA LYS A 136 -14.56 14.94 -11.86
C LYS A 136 -13.43 15.92 -12.17
N VAL A 137 -12.39 15.42 -12.83
CA VAL A 137 -11.17 16.19 -13.14
C VAL A 137 -11.50 17.20 -14.22
N ALA A 138 -10.96 18.42 -14.07
CA ALA A 138 -11.00 19.48 -15.06
C ALA A 138 -9.56 19.92 -15.35
N SER A 139 -9.27 20.49 -16.53
CA SER A 139 -7.91 20.90 -16.92
C SER A 139 -7.21 21.77 -15.86
N ARG A 140 -7.93 22.68 -15.22
CA ARG A 140 -7.38 23.51 -14.12
C ARG A 140 -6.81 22.73 -12.93
N LYS A 141 -7.30 21.50 -12.68
CA LYS A 141 -6.83 20.63 -11.58
C LYS A 141 -5.57 19.84 -11.95
N VAL A 142 -5.19 19.78 -13.22
CA VAL A 142 -4.05 18.96 -13.69
C VAL A 142 -2.75 19.38 -13.01
N LYS A 143 -2.46 20.68 -12.94
CA LYS A 143 -1.27 21.20 -12.25
C LYS A 143 -1.22 20.80 -10.77
N GLN A 144 -2.37 20.80 -10.10
CA GLN A 144 -2.48 20.35 -8.71
C GLN A 144 -2.22 18.85 -8.59
N ILE A 145 -2.79 18.03 -9.48
CA ILE A 145 -2.59 16.58 -9.48
C ILE A 145 -1.10 16.25 -9.66
N ILE A 146 -0.42 16.86 -10.65
CA ILE A 146 1.02 16.65 -10.88
C ILE A 146 1.83 17.01 -9.63
N LYS A 147 1.50 18.14 -8.98
CA LYS A 147 2.16 18.56 -7.74
C LYS A 147 1.96 17.56 -6.62
N GLN A 148 0.71 17.13 -6.38
CA GLN A 148 0.35 16.14 -5.37
C GLN A 148 1.07 14.81 -5.62
N THR A 149 1.11 14.34 -6.87
CA THR A 149 1.84 13.13 -7.26
C THR A 149 3.33 13.24 -6.94
N ASN A 150 3.97 14.36 -7.28
CA ASN A 150 5.39 14.57 -7.03
C ASN A 150 5.75 14.70 -5.53
N GLU A 151 4.82 15.22 -4.71
CA GLU A 151 4.97 15.33 -3.26
C GLU A 151 4.70 14.00 -2.53
N GLY A 152 3.96 13.09 -3.18
CA GLY A 152 3.53 11.80 -2.67
C GLY A 152 2.04 11.80 -2.31
N LEU A 153 1.29 10.88 -2.91
CA LEU A 153 -0.17 10.77 -2.73
C LEU A 153 -0.58 10.06 -1.44
N ASP A 154 0.36 9.36 -0.80
CA ASP A 154 0.20 8.76 0.53
C ASP A 154 0.38 9.77 1.69
N ARG A 155 0.31 11.09 1.39
CA ARG A 155 0.30 12.14 2.41
C ARG A 155 -1.13 12.39 2.86
N PHE A 156 -1.44 11.90 4.06
CA PHE A 156 -2.75 12.05 4.68
C PHE A 156 -2.88 13.43 5.33
N GLU A 157 -3.86 14.22 4.91
CA GLU A 157 -4.31 15.39 5.67
C GLU A 157 -5.50 14.97 6.55
N ILE A 158 -5.24 14.86 7.86
CA ILE A 158 -6.19 14.41 8.91
C ILE A 158 -7.53 15.15 8.87
N LYS A 159 -7.59 16.38 8.32
CA LYS A 159 -8.81 17.20 8.31
C LYS A 159 -9.71 17.00 7.09
N THR A 160 -9.24 16.39 6.00
CA THR A 160 -9.97 16.39 4.71
C THR A 160 -10.16 15.01 4.09
N ASP A 161 -9.60 13.95 4.68
CA ASP A 161 -9.75 12.59 4.18
C ASP A 161 -10.91 11.87 4.90
N GLU A 162 -12.04 11.69 4.20
CA GLU A 162 -13.25 11.00 4.71
C GLU A 162 -13.00 9.51 5.06
N ARG A 163 -11.83 8.96 4.71
CA ARG A 163 -11.43 7.58 5.07
C ARG A 163 -10.77 7.49 6.45
N ILE A 164 -10.42 8.62 7.04
CA ILE A 164 -9.78 8.70 8.37
C ILE A 164 -10.89 9.02 9.37
N PHE A 165 -11.18 8.06 10.24
CA PHE A 165 -12.19 8.21 11.28
C PHE A 165 -11.65 7.68 12.62
N PRO A 166 -12.06 8.27 13.75
CA PRO A 166 -11.64 7.81 15.06
C PRO A 166 -12.28 6.46 15.36
N LEU A 167 -11.47 5.55 15.90
CA LEU A 167 -11.91 4.27 16.41
C LEU A 167 -12.02 4.33 17.92
N GLU A 168 -13.11 3.78 18.45
CA GLU A 168 -13.21 3.47 19.87
C GLU A 168 -12.69 2.07 20.12
N ILE A 169 -11.60 1.95 20.88
CA ILE A 169 -10.84 0.72 21.04
C ILE A 169 -10.98 0.13 22.44
N SER A 170 -11.22 -1.18 22.49
CA SER A 170 -11.21 -2.00 23.69
C SER A 170 -10.17 -3.11 23.61
N CYS A 171 -9.69 -3.55 24.76
CA CYS A 171 -8.77 -4.68 24.89
C CYS A 171 -9.39 -5.98 24.38
N ALA A 172 -8.71 -6.71 23.49
CA ALA A 172 -9.17 -8.01 22.98
C ALA A 172 -9.18 -9.15 24.02
N ARG A 173 -8.68 -8.91 25.24
CA ARG A 173 -8.59 -9.92 26.31
C ARG A 173 -9.61 -9.69 27.42
N CYS A 174 -9.78 -8.45 27.88
CA CYS A 174 -10.69 -8.12 29.00
C CYS A 174 -11.82 -7.18 28.61
N ASN A 175 -11.88 -6.73 27.35
CA ASN A 175 -12.87 -5.78 26.83
C ASN A 175 -12.89 -4.39 27.51
N HIS A 176 -11.91 -4.09 28.37
CA HIS A 176 -11.79 -2.77 28.97
C HIS A 176 -11.44 -1.73 27.89
N SER A 177 -12.02 -0.53 27.99
CA SER A 177 -11.72 0.57 27.08
C SER A 177 -10.25 0.92 27.18
N LEU A 178 -9.55 0.95 26.04
CA LEU A 178 -8.17 1.41 25.95
C LEU A 178 -8.08 2.90 25.64
N MET A 179 -9.20 3.60 25.51
CA MET A 179 -9.22 5.02 25.15
C MET A 179 -8.76 5.92 26.30
N ASP A 180 -7.92 6.91 25.98
CA ASP A 180 -7.43 7.97 26.89
C ASP A 180 -7.89 9.33 26.33
N SER A 181 -8.92 9.91 26.95
CA SER A 181 -9.50 11.21 26.54
C SER A 181 -8.63 12.40 26.93
N GLU A 182 -7.78 12.24 27.95
CA GLU A 182 -6.92 13.29 28.49
C GLU A 182 -5.71 13.53 27.58
N HIS A 183 -5.25 12.49 26.89
CA HIS A 183 -4.11 12.57 25.98
C HIS A 183 -4.57 12.38 24.55
N LYS A 184 -4.45 13.44 23.74
CA LYS A 184 -4.87 13.43 22.35
C LYS A 184 -3.68 13.28 21.41
N ILE A 185 -3.82 12.39 20.44
CA ILE A 185 -2.91 12.27 19.29
C ILE A 185 -3.74 12.58 18.05
N ASP A 186 -3.21 13.37 17.11
CA ASP A 186 -3.93 13.81 15.91
C ASP A 186 -5.27 14.54 16.21
N GLY A 187 -5.36 15.20 17.36
CA GLY A 187 -6.56 15.91 17.82
C GLY A 187 -7.67 15.01 18.39
N HIS A 188 -7.47 13.70 18.49
CA HIS A 188 -8.45 12.71 18.96
C HIS A 188 -7.95 11.96 20.20
N PRO A 189 -8.84 11.41 21.05
CA PRO A 189 -8.43 10.55 22.18
C PRO A 189 -7.47 9.45 21.73
N SER A 190 -6.41 9.19 22.50
CA SER A 190 -5.41 8.18 22.15
C SER A 190 -5.80 6.79 22.67
N ILE A 191 -5.13 5.76 22.16
CA ILE A 191 -5.23 4.38 22.65
C ILE A 191 -4.07 4.11 23.60
N LYS A 192 -4.37 3.92 24.88
CA LYS A 192 -3.41 3.66 25.96
C LYS A 192 -3.03 2.19 26.03
N LEU A 193 -1.73 1.92 25.96
CA LEU A 193 -1.14 0.59 25.97
C LEU A 193 0.11 0.57 26.84
N THR A 194 0.55 -0.64 27.19
CA THR A 194 1.87 -0.87 27.77
C THR A 194 2.74 -1.55 26.71
N LEU A 195 3.95 -1.04 26.51
CA LEU A 195 4.88 -1.51 25.49
C LEU A 195 6.08 -2.19 26.15
N SER A 196 6.54 -3.27 25.53
CA SER A 196 7.80 -3.94 25.87
C SER A 196 8.64 -4.15 24.61
N PHE A 197 9.90 -3.75 24.64
CA PHE A 197 10.86 -3.94 23.55
C PHE A 197 12.29 -3.82 24.09
N GLU A 198 13.25 -4.57 23.55
CA GLU A 198 14.68 -4.45 23.90
C GLU A 198 14.99 -4.33 25.42
N ARG A 199 14.26 -5.10 26.25
CA ARG A 199 14.32 -5.07 27.73
C ARG A 199 13.82 -3.77 28.40
N LYS A 200 13.26 -2.84 27.65
CA LYS A 200 12.52 -1.69 28.15
C LYS A 200 11.03 -2.04 28.25
N HIS A 201 10.39 -1.53 29.30
CA HIS A 201 8.97 -1.70 29.53
C HIS A 201 8.41 -0.37 30.02
N GLY A 202 7.37 0.14 29.37
CA GLY A 202 6.84 1.47 29.66
C GLY A 202 5.48 1.71 29.04
N TRP A 203 4.93 2.90 29.26
CA TRP A 203 3.65 3.27 28.64
C TRP A 203 3.83 3.63 27.16
N GLY A 204 2.77 3.40 26.39
CA GLY A 204 2.64 3.82 25.00
C GLY A 204 1.23 4.27 24.67
N ARG A 205 1.11 5.20 23.73
CA ARG A 205 -0.16 5.74 23.24
C ARG A 205 -0.14 5.75 21.73
N LEU A 206 -1.18 5.19 21.12
CA LEU A 206 -1.39 5.21 19.68
C LEU A 206 -2.47 6.23 19.32
N SER A 207 -2.41 6.76 18.09
CA SER A 207 -3.56 7.47 17.52
C SER A 207 -4.77 6.55 17.42
N SER A 208 -5.96 7.08 17.70
CA SER A 208 -7.22 6.36 17.47
C SER A 208 -7.74 6.48 16.04
N LEU A 209 -7.13 7.35 15.23
CA LEU A 209 -7.54 7.53 13.85
C LEU A 209 -7.09 6.34 12.99
N TYR A 210 -8.04 5.69 12.33
CA TYR A 210 -7.72 4.68 11.32
C TYR A 210 -6.87 5.32 10.21
N GLY A 211 -5.75 4.68 9.85
CA GLY A 211 -4.76 5.23 8.92
C GLY A 211 -3.63 6.04 9.57
N SER A 212 -3.70 6.37 10.87
CA SER A 212 -2.60 7.05 11.57
C SER A 212 -1.61 6.06 12.18
N PHE A 213 -0.32 6.42 12.09
CA PHE A 213 0.81 5.64 12.63
C PHE A 213 1.55 6.39 13.75
N ASN A 214 0.93 7.45 14.24
CA ASN A 214 1.50 8.27 15.29
C ASN A 214 1.41 7.52 16.62
N ILE A 215 2.55 7.49 17.29
CA ILE A 215 2.76 6.82 18.56
C ILE A 215 3.58 7.75 19.44
N GLU A 216 3.16 7.86 20.69
CA GLU A 216 3.93 8.47 21.77
C GLU A 216 4.24 7.38 22.79
N SER A 217 5.48 7.32 23.26
CA SER A 217 5.90 6.30 24.22
C SER A 217 6.90 6.89 25.21
N GLU A 218 6.97 6.27 26.38
CA GLU A 218 7.91 6.65 27.44
C GLU A 218 9.38 6.61 26.97
N TYR A 219 9.68 5.63 26.13
CA TYR A 219 11.00 5.44 25.54
C TYR A 219 10.90 5.57 24.03
N GLU A 220 11.91 6.16 23.40
CA GLU A 220 12.01 6.22 21.94
C GLU A 220 12.18 4.81 21.35
N ILE A 221 11.37 4.49 20.33
CA ILE A 221 11.36 3.20 19.64
C ILE A 221 11.96 3.41 18.25
N THR A 222 13.14 2.84 18.02
CA THR A 222 13.82 2.88 16.73
C THR A 222 12.98 2.16 15.65
N THR A 223 12.96 2.71 14.44
CA THR A 223 12.37 2.05 13.27
C THR A 223 12.95 0.64 13.08
N GLY A 224 12.07 -0.34 12.85
CA GLY A 224 12.42 -1.74 12.66
C GLY A 224 12.29 -2.62 13.93
N VAL A 225 12.20 -2.02 15.12
CA VAL A 225 12.04 -2.75 16.39
C VAL A 225 10.63 -3.33 16.49
N ILE A 226 10.53 -4.59 16.93
CA ILE A 226 9.26 -5.26 17.23
C ILE A 226 8.90 -4.95 18.68
N CYS A 227 7.69 -4.43 18.88
CA CYS A 227 7.15 -4.12 20.20
C CYS A 227 6.07 -5.13 20.60
N ASN A 228 6.13 -5.64 21.82
CA ASN A 228 5.04 -6.38 22.42
C ASN A 228 4.08 -5.39 23.11
N PHE A 229 2.78 -5.56 22.86
CA PHE A 229 1.74 -4.68 23.36
C PHE A 229 0.92 -5.39 24.43
N PHE A 230 0.69 -4.71 25.55
CA PHE A 230 -0.04 -5.24 26.69
C PHE A 230 -1.17 -4.30 27.06
N CYS A 231 -2.27 -4.89 27.53
CA CYS A 231 -3.37 -4.13 28.11
C CYS A 231 -2.93 -3.50 29.45
N PRO A 232 -3.10 -2.19 29.66
CA PRO A 232 -2.72 -1.56 30.93
C PRO A 232 -3.65 -1.94 32.10
N PHE A 233 -4.80 -2.57 31.82
CA PHE A 233 -5.80 -2.95 32.83
C PHE A 233 -5.71 -4.42 33.26
N CYS A 234 -5.53 -5.35 32.31
CA CYS A 234 -5.43 -6.78 32.63
C CYS A 234 -4.02 -7.35 32.45
N HIS A 235 -3.06 -6.55 31.98
CA HIS A 235 -1.67 -6.93 31.74
C HIS A 235 -1.46 -8.09 30.74
N ALA A 236 -2.54 -8.56 30.09
CA ALA A 236 -2.44 -9.59 29.08
C ALA A 236 -1.80 -9.04 27.81
N GLU A 237 -0.98 -9.87 27.17
CA GLU A 237 -0.38 -9.57 25.88
C GLU A 237 -1.45 -9.58 24.77
N LEU A 238 -1.48 -8.50 23.99
CA LEU A 238 -2.34 -8.32 22.82
C LEU A 238 -1.64 -8.88 21.60
N ARG A 239 -1.42 -10.20 21.60
CA ARG A 239 -0.76 -10.91 20.50
C ARG A 239 -1.78 -11.57 19.57
N GLY A 240 -1.66 -11.30 18.28
CA GLY A 240 -2.43 -11.91 17.19
C GLY A 240 -1.85 -13.24 16.73
N GLY A 241 -2.71 -14.04 16.08
CA GLY A 241 -2.35 -15.39 15.59
C GLY A 241 -1.72 -15.41 14.19
N SER A 242 -1.94 -14.36 13.38
CA SER A 242 -1.44 -14.29 12.00
C SER A 242 -0.30 -13.28 11.88
N PRO A 243 0.72 -13.55 11.04
CA PRO A 243 1.78 -12.59 10.76
C PRO A 243 1.27 -11.44 9.89
N CYS A 244 1.94 -10.31 9.99
CA CYS A 244 1.73 -9.14 9.16
C CYS A 244 2.07 -9.46 7.69
N PRO A 245 1.16 -9.25 6.74
CA PRO A 245 1.39 -9.50 5.32
C PRO A 245 2.53 -8.68 4.70
N GLU A 246 2.82 -7.49 5.24
CA GLU A 246 3.86 -6.62 4.69
C GLU A 246 5.27 -6.98 5.17
N CYS A 247 5.44 -7.37 6.44
CA CYS A 247 6.78 -7.53 7.04
C CYS A 247 6.98 -8.81 7.85
N GLY A 248 5.98 -9.68 7.92
CA GLY A 248 6.04 -10.97 8.63
C GLY A 248 6.01 -10.89 10.16
N SER A 249 6.04 -9.69 10.75
CA SER A 249 6.00 -9.51 12.21
C SER A 249 4.62 -9.82 12.78
N LEU A 250 4.51 -10.07 14.09
CA LEU A 250 3.23 -10.37 14.72
C LEU A 250 2.25 -9.20 14.64
N THR A 251 0.95 -9.50 14.57
CA THR A 251 -0.10 -8.49 14.65
C THR A 251 -0.60 -8.31 16.07
N VAL A 252 -1.20 -7.15 16.34
CA VAL A 252 -1.72 -6.75 17.66
C VAL A 252 -3.22 -6.50 17.51
N PRO A 253 -4.08 -7.44 17.95
CA PRO A 253 -5.52 -7.30 17.82
C PRO A 253 -6.12 -6.47 18.95
N MET A 254 -7.05 -5.58 18.59
CA MET A 254 -7.88 -4.82 19.53
C MET A 254 -9.32 -4.78 19.03
N ILE A 255 -10.28 -4.73 19.94
CA ILE A 255 -11.72 -4.71 19.62
C ILE A 255 -12.12 -3.28 19.26
N VAL A 256 -12.91 -3.11 18.20
CA VAL A 256 -13.55 -1.84 17.89
C VAL A 256 -14.95 -1.83 18.50
N ARG A 257 -15.26 -0.82 19.33
CA ARG A 257 -16.62 -0.64 19.87
C ARG A 257 -17.57 -0.34 18.72
N GLY A 258 -18.70 -1.05 18.70
CA GLY A 258 -19.63 -1.06 17.56
C GLY A 258 -19.49 -2.31 16.66
N GLY A 259 -18.45 -3.13 16.89
CA GLY A 259 -18.25 -4.40 16.20
C GLY A 259 -16.98 -4.40 15.36
N GLY A 260 -16.37 -5.58 15.23
CA GLY A 260 -15.13 -5.78 14.48
C GLY A 260 -13.86 -5.72 15.33
N MET A 261 -12.74 -5.96 14.66
CA MET A 261 -11.41 -6.01 15.25
C MET A 261 -10.44 -5.24 14.38
N ILE A 262 -9.63 -4.38 14.99
CA ILE A 262 -8.47 -3.80 14.33
C ILE A 262 -7.25 -4.66 14.64
N GLN A 263 -6.45 -4.93 13.63
CA GLN A 263 -5.13 -5.53 13.76
C GLN A 263 -4.08 -4.55 13.25
N ILE A 264 -3.06 -4.28 14.07
CA ILE A 264 -1.93 -3.44 13.68
C ILE A 264 -0.64 -4.25 13.70
N CYS A 265 0.37 -3.83 12.93
CA CYS A 265 1.69 -4.45 12.99
C CYS A 265 2.43 -4.09 14.30
N SER A 266 3.10 -5.07 14.90
CA SER A 266 3.98 -4.86 16.06
C SER A 266 5.31 -4.17 15.75
N LYS A 267 5.72 -4.12 14.47
CA LYS A 267 7.02 -3.58 14.05
C LYS A 267 6.94 -2.08 13.81
N ARG A 268 7.77 -1.31 14.53
CA ARG A 268 7.86 0.14 14.33
C ARG A 268 8.29 0.45 12.90
N GLY A 269 7.49 1.27 12.20
CA GLY A 269 7.75 1.68 10.82
C GLY A 269 7.02 0.86 9.75
N CYS A 270 6.43 -0.30 10.10
CA CYS A 270 5.48 -0.96 9.23
C CYS A 270 4.13 -0.22 9.29
N ARG A 271 3.52 0.01 8.14
CA ARG A 271 2.26 0.75 8.00
C ARG A 271 1.04 -0.16 7.82
N TRP A 272 1.25 -1.46 7.86
CA TRP A 272 0.16 -2.41 7.79
C TRP A 272 -0.75 -2.32 9.02
N HIS A 273 -2.03 -2.15 8.75
CA HIS A 273 -3.11 -2.36 9.69
C HIS A 273 -4.37 -2.76 8.91
N MET A 274 -5.28 -3.44 9.57
CA MET A 274 -6.50 -3.95 8.97
C MET A 274 -7.65 -3.80 9.95
N LEU A 275 -8.73 -3.20 9.49
CA LEU A 275 -10.01 -3.22 10.19
C LEU A 275 -10.87 -4.35 9.64
N ASP A 276 -11.08 -5.39 10.44
CA ASP A 276 -11.96 -6.50 10.13
C ASP A 276 -13.34 -6.28 10.76
N ILE A 277 -14.33 -6.04 9.91
CA ILE A 277 -15.75 -5.88 10.28
C ILE A 277 -16.59 -7.14 9.98
N THR A 278 -15.96 -8.21 9.49
CA THR A 278 -16.66 -9.41 8.99
C THR A 278 -17.12 -10.36 10.10
N GLY A 279 -16.75 -10.09 11.37
CA GLY A 279 -17.22 -10.83 12.54
C GLY A 279 -18.67 -10.56 12.98
N ILE A 280 -19.45 -9.79 12.22
CA ILE A 280 -20.88 -9.55 12.47
C ILE A 280 -21.69 -10.68 11.83
N ASN A 281 -21.72 -11.84 12.49
CA ASN A 281 -22.87 -12.73 12.34
C ASN A 281 -23.86 -12.34 13.44
N TYR A 282 -24.99 -11.75 13.03
CA TYR A 282 -26.20 -11.69 13.86
C TYR A 282 -26.74 -13.10 14.10
#